data_AF-A0A2G6WHH1-F1
#
_entry.id   AF-A0A2G6WHH1-F1
#
_cell.length_a   1.000
_cell.length_b   1.000
_cell.length_c   1.000
_cell.angle_alpha   90.00
_cell.angle_beta   90.00
_cell.angle_gamma   90.00
#
_symmetry.space_group_name_H-M   'P 1'
#
loop_
_entity.id
_entity.type
_entity.pdbx_description
1 polymer ?
#
loop_
_entity_poly.entity_id
_entity_poly.type
_entity_poly.pdbx_seq_one_letter_code
_entity_poly.pdbx_strand_id
1 'polypeptide(L)'
;MIKRYSIVLLFFLILSCKSKEEKMFFDFDSVEYYSLNKSKEQEMDANHSKGIDNTTEDKIFYNEYPEKVNNIVFYKTINSDGFSKFELSQNDVEYLRNDIFLDKSSLKMFENVYACAPEYRDILVFKKNKEISGVAKICLSCRQFYLISSKKEIQTENFGTEKEFKSLEKLFNKYKKDKN
;
A
#
# COMPACT_ATOMS: atom_id res chain seq x y z
N MET A 1 44.97 16.34 -26.29
CA MET A 1 44.22 15.11 -25.97
C MET A 1 43.35 15.18 -24.69
N ILE A 2 43.12 16.35 -24.08
CA ILE A 2 42.40 16.44 -22.78
C ILE A 2 40.90 16.78 -22.94
N LYS A 3 40.46 17.31 -24.10
CA LYS A 3 39.06 17.74 -24.31
C LYS A 3 38.05 16.61 -24.57
N ARG A 4 38.49 15.38 -24.86
CA ARG A 4 37.58 14.25 -25.17
C ARG A 4 37.08 13.50 -23.93
N TYR A 5 37.84 13.50 -22.83
CA TYR A 5 37.46 12.78 -21.60
C TYR A 5 36.49 13.57 -20.70
N SER A 6 36.46 14.90 -20.83
CA SER A 6 35.57 15.76 -20.02
C SER A 6 34.09 15.62 -20.42
N ILE A 7 33.80 15.30 -21.67
CA ILE A 7 32.41 15.07 -22.15
C ILE A 7 31.88 13.71 -21.68
N VAL A 8 32.74 12.69 -21.60
CA VAL A 8 32.36 11.35 -21.12
C VAL A 8 32.04 11.35 -19.62
N LEU A 9 32.78 12.13 -18.82
CA LEU A 9 32.50 12.30 -17.39
C LEU A 9 31.20 13.07 -17.11
N LEU A 10 30.83 14.04 -17.97
CA LEU A 10 29.55 14.73 -17.84
C LEU A 10 28.35 13.81 -18.16
N PHE A 11 28.50 12.90 -19.13
CA PHE A 11 27.46 11.92 -19.48
C PHE A 11 27.21 10.87 -18.39
N PHE A 12 28.21 10.52 -17.58
CA PHE A 12 28.03 9.61 -16.43
C PHE A 12 27.31 10.27 -15.24
N LEU A 13 27.38 11.60 -15.10
CA LEU A 13 26.73 12.33 -14.00
C LEU A 13 25.22 12.52 -14.20
N ILE A 14 24.74 12.50 -15.45
CA ILE A 14 23.29 12.63 -15.77
C ILE A 14 22.51 11.30 -15.63
N LEU A 15 23.18 10.18 -15.41
CA LEU A 15 22.56 8.85 -15.35
C LEU A 15 22.16 8.39 -13.93
N SER A 16 22.40 9.19 -12.89
CA SER A 16 22.29 8.72 -11.50
C SER A 16 21.18 9.37 -10.66
N CYS A 17 20.25 10.12 -11.27
CA CYS A 17 19.09 10.64 -10.55
C CYS A 17 17.81 9.99 -11.09
N LYS A 18 17.28 9.00 -10.34
CA LYS A 18 15.95 8.45 -10.62
C LYS A 18 14.92 9.57 -10.57
N SER A 19 14.07 9.65 -11.60
CA SER A 19 12.95 10.58 -11.61
C SER A 19 12.00 10.34 -10.42
N LYS A 20 11.20 11.33 -10.03
CA LYS A 20 10.22 11.16 -8.94
C LYS A 20 9.26 10.01 -9.25
N GLU A 21 8.86 9.88 -10.51
CA GLU A 21 7.99 8.79 -10.98
C GLU A 21 8.65 7.41 -10.81
N GLU A 22 9.95 7.27 -11.06
CA GLU A 22 10.69 6.03 -10.81
C GLU A 22 10.77 5.65 -9.32
N LYS A 23 10.70 6.65 -8.44
CA LYS A 23 10.70 6.42 -6.98
C LYS A 23 9.32 6.05 -6.44
N MET A 24 8.22 6.30 -7.17
CA MET A 24 6.88 5.96 -6.68
C MET A 24 6.65 4.45 -6.72
N PHE A 25 6.11 3.88 -5.65
CA PHE A 25 5.76 2.45 -5.58
C PHE A 25 4.63 2.09 -6.55
N PHE A 26 3.72 3.03 -6.78
CA PHE A 26 2.57 2.88 -7.67
C PHE A 26 2.53 4.05 -8.65
N ASP A 27 2.07 3.83 -9.88
CA ASP A 27 1.63 4.91 -10.77
C ASP A 27 0.11 5.01 -10.69
N PHE A 28 -0.45 6.14 -10.28
CA PHE A 28 -1.89 6.26 -10.06
C PHE A 28 -2.38 7.70 -10.15
N ASP A 29 -3.64 7.86 -10.51
CA ASP A 29 -4.42 9.12 -10.54
C ASP A 29 -5.63 9.09 -9.61
N SER A 30 -5.99 7.91 -9.10
CA SER A 30 -7.13 7.68 -8.22
C SER A 30 -6.83 6.54 -7.25
N VAL A 31 -7.49 6.57 -6.10
CA VAL A 31 -7.33 5.57 -5.04
C VAL A 31 -8.68 5.25 -4.43
N GLU A 32 -9.00 3.97 -4.41
CA GLU A 32 -10.14 3.42 -3.68
C GLU A 32 -9.63 2.90 -2.33
N TYR A 33 -10.25 3.36 -1.26
CA TYR A 33 -9.96 2.90 0.09
C TYR A 33 -11.08 1.96 0.56
N TYR A 34 -10.69 0.81 1.09
CA TYR A 34 -11.56 -0.20 1.66
C TYR A 34 -11.21 -0.42 3.13
N SER A 35 -12.22 -0.35 3.98
CA SER A 35 -12.09 -0.67 5.40
C SER A 35 -12.94 -1.88 5.76
N LEU A 36 -12.35 -2.86 6.43
CA LEU A 36 -13.07 -4.02 6.95
C LEU A 36 -14.10 -3.58 7.99
N ASN A 37 -15.34 -4.00 7.81
CA ASN A 37 -16.41 -3.70 8.75
C ASN A 37 -16.20 -4.47 10.05
N LYS A 38 -16.41 -3.81 11.20
CA LYS A 38 -16.21 -4.43 12.52
C LYS A 38 -17.04 -5.70 12.74
N SER A 39 -18.26 -5.76 12.19
CA SER A 39 -19.10 -6.96 12.27
C SER A 39 -18.49 -8.15 11.50
N LYS A 40 -17.90 -7.88 10.32
CA LYS A 40 -17.23 -8.91 9.52
C LYS A 40 -15.93 -9.37 10.19
N GLU A 41 -15.16 -8.45 10.77
CA GLU A 41 -13.98 -8.79 11.57
C GLU A 41 -14.33 -9.74 12.72
N GLN A 42 -15.38 -9.42 13.50
CA GLN A 42 -15.84 -10.29 14.59
C GLN A 42 -16.29 -11.67 14.12
N GLU A 43 -16.93 -11.76 12.96
CA GLU A 43 -17.31 -13.02 12.33
C GLU A 43 -16.07 -13.85 11.96
N MET A 44 -15.06 -13.21 11.38
CA MET A 44 -13.80 -13.86 11.00
C MET A 44 -13.03 -14.37 12.23
N ASP A 45 -12.89 -13.56 13.27
CA ASP A 45 -12.23 -13.96 14.52
C ASP A 45 -12.94 -15.15 15.18
N ALA A 46 -14.28 -15.15 15.17
CA ALA A 46 -15.09 -16.24 15.70
C ALA A 46 -14.94 -17.53 14.87
N ASN A 47 -14.79 -17.42 13.55
CA ASN A 47 -14.55 -18.55 12.66
C ASN A 47 -13.14 -19.12 12.84
N HIS A 48 -12.13 -18.25 12.93
CA HIS A 48 -10.75 -18.63 13.16
C HIS A 48 -10.58 -19.37 14.50
N SER A 49 -11.24 -18.89 15.55
CA SER A 49 -11.28 -19.54 16.87
C SER A 49 -11.90 -20.96 16.86
N LYS A 50 -12.68 -21.28 15.82
CA LYS A 50 -13.31 -22.59 15.60
C LYS A 50 -12.54 -23.48 14.62
N GLY A 51 -11.38 -23.02 14.11
CA GLY A 51 -10.63 -23.72 13.07
C GLY A 51 -11.30 -23.70 11.70
N ILE A 52 -12.16 -22.70 11.45
CA ILE A 52 -12.79 -22.47 10.14
C ILE A 52 -12.00 -21.35 9.48
N ASP A 53 -10.79 -21.66 9.01
CA ASP A 53 -9.81 -20.71 8.49
C ASP A 53 -9.37 -21.09 7.06
N ASN A 54 -10.07 -20.61 6.03
CA ASN A 54 -9.60 -20.72 4.64
C ASN A 54 -10.45 -19.90 3.64
N THR A 55 -11.23 -18.93 4.12
CA THR A 55 -12.05 -18.11 3.23
C THR A 55 -11.16 -17.13 2.46
N THR A 56 -11.71 -16.50 1.42
CA THR A 56 -10.92 -15.48 0.69
C THR A 56 -10.72 -14.25 1.57
N GLU A 57 -11.70 -13.93 2.38
CA GLU A 57 -11.68 -12.89 3.41
C GLU A 57 -10.53 -13.14 4.39
N ASP A 58 -10.39 -14.36 4.92
CA ASP A 58 -9.26 -14.72 5.81
C ASP A 58 -7.92 -14.51 5.13
N LYS A 59 -7.79 -14.91 3.85
CA LYS A 59 -6.56 -14.71 3.08
C LYS A 59 -6.25 -13.22 2.88
N ILE A 60 -7.26 -12.41 2.60
CA ILE A 60 -7.13 -10.96 2.48
C ILE A 60 -6.66 -10.35 3.81
N PHE A 61 -7.21 -10.83 4.91
CA PHE A 61 -7.02 -10.24 6.23
C PHE A 61 -5.70 -10.64 6.89
N TYR A 62 -5.30 -11.91 6.81
CA TYR A 62 -4.13 -12.44 7.54
C TYR A 62 -2.91 -12.73 6.66
N ASN A 63 -3.05 -12.86 5.33
CA ASN A 63 -1.98 -13.39 4.48
C ASN A 63 -1.50 -12.39 3.41
N GLU A 64 -0.41 -12.73 2.71
CA GLU A 64 0.09 -12.00 1.54
C GLU A 64 -0.72 -12.30 0.27
N TYR A 65 -2.02 -11.99 0.30
CA TYR A 65 -2.94 -12.14 -0.82
C TYR A 65 -3.54 -10.78 -1.23
N PRO A 66 -3.64 -10.45 -2.54
CA PRO A 66 -3.42 -11.32 -3.69
C PRO A 66 -1.99 -11.22 -4.22
N GLU A 67 -1.49 -12.29 -4.83
CA GLU A 67 -0.13 -12.32 -5.41
C GLU A 67 0.05 -11.42 -6.66
N LYS A 68 -1.05 -10.98 -7.29
CA LYS A 68 -1.04 -10.21 -8.54
C LYS A 68 -2.15 -9.15 -8.56
N VAL A 69 -1.85 -8.01 -9.19
CA VAL A 69 -2.76 -6.87 -9.34
C VAL A 69 -4.05 -7.18 -10.09
N ASN A 70 -4.14 -8.24 -10.88
CA ASN A 70 -5.31 -8.58 -11.68
C ASN A 70 -6.18 -9.70 -11.07
N ASN A 71 -6.14 -9.87 -9.74
CA ASN A 71 -6.88 -10.93 -9.06
C ASN A 71 -8.39 -10.60 -8.94
N ILE A 72 -9.20 -11.19 -9.82
CA ILE A 72 -10.65 -10.98 -9.86
C ILE A 72 -11.35 -11.38 -8.55
N VAL A 73 -10.90 -12.47 -7.92
CA VAL A 73 -11.54 -12.99 -6.69
C VAL A 73 -11.33 -11.99 -5.55
N PHE A 74 -10.11 -11.47 -5.39
CA PHE A 74 -9.79 -10.41 -4.43
C PHE A 74 -10.71 -9.19 -4.58
N TYR A 75 -10.85 -8.64 -5.79
CA TYR A 75 -11.68 -7.46 -6.02
C TYR A 75 -13.17 -7.74 -5.79
N LYS A 76 -13.66 -8.92 -6.15
CA LYS A 76 -15.04 -9.32 -5.81
C LYS A 76 -15.26 -9.36 -4.30
N THR A 77 -14.30 -9.92 -3.55
CA THR A 77 -14.42 -10.03 -2.09
C THR A 77 -14.39 -8.67 -1.40
N ILE A 78 -13.46 -7.77 -1.74
CA ILE A 78 -13.40 -6.43 -1.09
C ILE A 78 -14.54 -5.49 -1.53
N ASN A 79 -15.24 -5.79 -2.63
CA ASN A 79 -16.44 -5.04 -3.02
C ASN A 79 -17.75 -5.67 -2.48
N SER A 80 -17.65 -6.70 -1.62
CA SER A 80 -18.80 -7.29 -0.94
C SER A 80 -19.15 -6.53 0.36
N ASP A 81 -20.28 -6.90 0.98
CA ASP A 81 -20.81 -6.27 2.20
C ASP A 81 -19.87 -6.29 3.42
N GLY A 82 -18.78 -7.07 3.37
CA GLY A 82 -17.76 -7.13 4.42
C GLY A 82 -16.90 -5.86 4.53
N PHE A 83 -16.87 -5.02 3.50
CA PHE A 83 -15.98 -3.86 3.44
C PHE A 83 -16.74 -2.57 3.11
N SER A 84 -16.37 -1.49 3.79
CA SER A 84 -16.76 -0.14 3.44
C SER A 84 -15.79 0.43 2.40
N LYS A 85 -16.31 0.79 1.23
CA LYS A 85 -15.55 1.45 0.16
C LYS A 85 -15.68 2.97 0.22
N PHE A 86 -14.58 3.66 -0.08
CA PHE A 86 -14.44 5.11 -0.17
C PHE A 86 -13.62 5.47 -1.40
N GLU A 87 -14.00 6.54 -2.10
CA GLU A 87 -13.15 7.18 -3.10
C GLU A 87 -12.36 8.29 -2.42
N LEU A 88 -11.03 8.28 -2.55
CA LEU A 88 -10.21 9.33 -1.93
C LEU A 88 -10.32 10.64 -2.72
N SER A 89 -10.32 11.76 -1.98
CA SER A 89 -10.23 13.10 -2.56
C SER A 89 -8.89 13.31 -3.29
N GLN A 90 -8.87 14.14 -4.32
CA GLN A 90 -7.65 14.40 -5.10
C GLN A 90 -6.49 14.92 -4.24
N ASN A 91 -6.77 15.73 -3.23
CA ASN A 91 -5.74 16.20 -2.28
C ASN A 91 -5.10 15.04 -1.50
N ASP A 92 -5.90 14.05 -1.07
CA ASP A 92 -5.37 12.88 -0.36
C ASP A 92 -4.63 11.93 -1.32
N VAL A 93 -5.09 11.80 -2.56
CA VAL A 93 -4.39 11.05 -3.62
C VAL A 93 -3.02 11.66 -3.88
N GLU A 94 -2.92 12.98 -4.00
CA GLU A 94 -1.65 13.69 -4.16
C GLU A 94 -0.74 13.52 -2.95
N TYR A 95 -1.30 13.60 -1.74
CA TYR A 95 -0.56 13.35 -0.49
C TYR A 95 0.03 11.94 -0.45
N LEU A 96 -0.76 10.92 -0.77
CA LEU A 96 -0.29 9.54 -0.86
C LEU A 96 0.86 9.39 -1.88
N ARG A 97 0.73 10.05 -3.04
CA ARG A 97 1.72 9.99 -4.13
C ARG A 97 3.03 10.67 -3.76
N ASN A 98 2.95 11.80 -3.07
CA ASN A 98 4.10 12.68 -2.85
C ASN A 98 4.84 12.37 -1.55
N ASP A 99 4.13 11.88 -0.53
CA ASP A 99 4.64 11.82 0.83
C ASP A 99 4.67 10.42 1.45
N ILE A 100 3.85 9.48 0.96
CA ILE A 100 3.67 8.16 1.60
C ILE A 100 4.26 7.02 0.74
N PHE A 101 3.76 6.84 -0.48
CA PHE A 101 4.14 5.71 -1.34
C PHE A 101 5.26 6.08 -2.32
N LEU A 102 6.35 6.59 -1.76
CA LEU A 102 7.55 7.04 -2.47
C LEU A 102 8.79 6.42 -1.82
N ASP A 103 9.69 5.87 -2.62
CA ASP A 103 11.01 5.45 -2.19
C ASP A 103 11.80 6.67 -1.70
N LYS A 104 11.93 6.74 -0.38
CA LYS A 104 12.79 7.70 0.29
C LYS A 104 14.13 7.01 0.45
N SER A 105 15.13 7.53 -0.26
CA SER A 105 16.52 7.19 -0.06
C SER A 105 16.99 7.71 1.30
N SER A 106 16.55 7.08 2.38
CA SER A 106 17.01 7.33 3.75
C SER A 106 17.73 6.10 4.27
N LEU A 107 18.75 6.33 5.10
CA LEU A 107 19.41 5.26 5.84
C LEU A 107 18.36 4.47 6.63
N LYS A 108 18.35 3.15 6.47
CA LYS A 108 17.48 2.21 7.18
C LYS A 108 17.40 2.59 8.65
N MET A 109 16.27 3.13 9.07
CA MET A 109 15.90 3.15 10.46
C MET A 109 15.16 1.83 10.69
N PHE A 110 15.81 0.88 11.34
CA PHE A 110 15.14 -0.33 11.81
C PHE A 110 14.11 0.11 12.85
N GLU A 111 12.87 0.28 12.40
CA GLU A 111 11.75 0.44 13.31
C GLU A 111 11.23 -0.93 13.74
N ASN A 112 10.72 -0.98 14.97
CA ASN A 112 10.31 -2.23 15.60
C ASN A 112 9.15 -2.86 14.80
N VAL A 113 9.43 -3.99 14.14
CA VAL A 113 8.39 -4.88 13.63
C VAL A 113 7.89 -5.71 14.81
N TYR A 114 6.61 -5.58 15.13
CA TYR A 114 5.99 -6.38 16.18
C TYR A 114 5.83 -7.83 15.69
N ALA A 115 6.13 -8.80 16.57
CA ALA A 115 5.97 -10.23 16.30
C ALA A 115 4.50 -10.68 16.40
N CYS A 116 3.61 -10.02 15.66
CA CYS A 116 2.20 -10.39 15.53
C CYS A 116 1.86 -10.76 14.09
N ALA A 117 0.84 -11.59 13.92
CA ALA A 117 0.23 -11.84 12.62
C ALA A 117 -0.47 -10.55 12.14
N PRO A 118 -0.38 -10.19 10.85
CA PRO A 118 -1.03 -9.00 10.35
C PRO A 118 -2.55 -9.17 10.33
N GLU A 119 -3.25 -8.06 10.54
CA GLU A 119 -4.69 -7.95 10.45
C GLU A 119 -4.99 -6.76 9.54
N TYR A 120 -5.00 -7.03 8.24
CA TYR A 120 -5.10 -6.02 7.17
C TYR A 120 -6.53 -5.48 7.05
N ARG A 121 -6.93 -4.64 8.01
CA ARG A 121 -8.25 -3.97 8.04
C ARG A 121 -8.41 -2.89 6.98
N ASP A 122 -7.29 -2.31 6.53
CA ASP A 122 -7.28 -1.15 5.67
C ASP A 122 -6.56 -1.48 4.36
N ILE A 123 -7.28 -1.34 3.24
CA ILE A 123 -6.80 -1.70 1.90
C ILE A 123 -6.94 -0.50 0.98
N LEU A 124 -5.87 -0.14 0.29
CA LEU A 124 -5.85 0.87 -0.76
C LEU A 124 -5.66 0.18 -2.10
N VAL A 125 -6.55 0.47 -3.05
CA VAL A 125 -6.46 0.03 -4.44
C VAL A 125 -6.12 1.25 -5.29
N PHE A 126 -4.93 1.23 -5.87
CA PHE A 126 -4.40 2.31 -6.69
C PHE A 126 -4.80 2.10 -8.14
N LYS A 127 -5.25 3.18 -8.81
CA LYS A 127 -5.68 3.13 -10.21
C LYS A 127 -5.02 4.20 -11.04
N LYS A 128 -4.67 3.84 -12.27
CA LYS A 128 -4.20 4.74 -13.33
C LYS A 128 -5.10 4.56 -14.53
N ASN A 129 -5.69 5.64 -15.04
CA ASN A 129 -6.62 5.60 -16.16
C ASN A 129 -7.73 4.53 -15.98
N LYS A 130 -8.22 4.37 -14.75
CA LYS A 130 -9.20 3.35 -14.30
C LYS A 130 -8.70 1.90 -14.26
N GLU A 131 -7.46 1.62 -14.67
CA GLU A 131 -6.83 0.33 -14.52
C GLU A 131 -6.13 0.21 -13.18
N ILE A 132 -6.12 -0.99 -12.60
CA ILE A 132 -5.52 -1.21 -11.28
C ILE A 132 -4.00 -1.29 -11.42
N SER A 133 -3.31 -0.36 -10.76
CA SER A 133 -1.86 -0.25 -10.79
C SER A 133 -1.19 -0.79 -9.53
N GLY A 134 -1.94 -0.99 -8.45
CA GLY A 134 -1.40 -1.59 -7.25
C GLY A 134 -2.41 -1.77 -6.13
N VAL A 135 -1.99 -2.48 -5.10
CA VAL A 135 -2.73 -2.67 -3.85
C VAL A 135 -1.76 -2.49 -2.69
N ALA A 136 -2.20 -1.75 -1.66
CA ALA A 136 -1.54 -1.72 -0.36
C ALA A 136 -2.52 -2.21 0.71
N LYS A 137 -2.10 -3.18 1.51
CA LYS A 137 -2.82 -3.65 2.69
C LYS A 137 -2.05 -3.24 3.92
N ILE A 138 -2.73 -2.62 4.88
CA ILE A 138 -2.10 -1.98 6.03
C ILE A 138 -2.68 -2.56 7.32
N CYS A 139 -1.79 -3.05 8.18
CA CYS A 139 -2.10 -3.41 9.55
C CYS A 139 -1.52 -2.32 10.47
N LEU A 140 -2.38 -1.39 10.91
CA LEU A 140 -1.96 -0.28 11.78
C LEU A 140 -1.46 -0.76 13.15
N SER A 141 -2.06 -1.81 13.72
CA SER A 141 -1.73 -2.34 15.05
C SER A 141 -0.33 -2.96 15.09
N CYS A 142 0.00 -3.79 14.10
CA CYS A 142 1.30 -4.47 14.00
C CYS A 142 2.36 -3.68 13.23
N ARG A 143 1.98 -2.52 12.66
CA ARG A 143 2.83 -1.75 11.71
C ARG A 143 3.36 -2.63 10.58
N GLN A 144 2.52 -3.53 10.08
CA GLN A 144 2.84 -4.41 8.96
C GLN A 144 2.08 -3.95 7.72
N PHE A 145 2.66 -4.23 6.56
CA PHE A 145 2.06 -3.88 5.28
C PHE A 145 2.30 -5.00 4.27
N TYR A 146 1.45 -5.04 3.25
CA TYR A 146 1.66 -5.85 2.05
C TYR A 146 1.38 -4.99 0.83
N LEU A 147 2.35 -4.89 -0.09
CA LEU A 147 2.27 -4.04 -1.27
C LEU A 147 2.42 -4.90 -2.52
N ILE A 148 1.56 -4.69 -3.50
CA ILE A 148 1.67 -5.29 -4.84
C ILE A 148 1.52 -4.21 -5.88
N SER A 149 2.40 -4.17 -6.87
CA SER A 149 2.40 -3.13 -7.90
C SER A 149 2.44 -3.76 -9.30
N SER A 150 1.86 -3.08 -10.27
CA SER A 150 2.02 -3.40 -11.69
C SER A 150 3.40 -2.98 -12.21
N LYS A 151 4.08 -2.06 -11.50
CA LYS A 151 5.47 -1.72 -11.77
C LYS A 151 6.38 -2.88 -11.42
N LYS A 152 7.36 -3.13 -12.30
CA LYS A 152 8.46 -4.06 -12.00
C LYS A 152 9.39 -3.41 -10.97
N GLU A 153 9.86 -4.22 -10.02
CA GLU A 153 10.96 -3.87 -9.11
C GLU A 153 10.71 -2.60 -8.28
N ILE A 154 9.74 -2.66 -7.37
CA ILE A 154 9.57 -1.63 -6.33
C ILE A 154 10.53 -1.89 -5.16
N GLN A 155 11.20 -0.83 -4.70
CA GLN A 155 12.04 -0.88 -3.50
C GLN A 155 11.21 -0.40 -2.31
N THR A 156 10.74 -1.33 -1.48
CA THR A 156 9.85 -1.04 -0.35
C THR A 156 10.57 -1.11 1.00
N GLU A 157 11.88 -1.39 1.00
CA GLU A 157 12.70 -1.58 2.19
C GLU A 157 12.73 -0.36 3.15
N ASN A 158 12.39 0.83 2.66
CA ASN A 158 12.35 2.06 3.44
C ASN A 158 10.92 2.52 3.78
N PHE A 159 9.90 1.75 3.38
CA PHE A 159 8.51 2.02 3.73
C PHE A 159 8.17 1.40 5.09
N GLY A 160 7.23 2.03 5.80
CA GLY A 160 6.69 1.53 7.05
C GLY A 160 7.26 2.24 8.29
N THR A 161 7.71 3.47 8.13
CA THR A 161 8.13 4.31 9.26
C THR A 161 6.94 4.71 10.14
N GLU A 162 7.21 5.07 11.39
CA GLU A 162 6.20 5.50 12.36
C GLU A 162 5.46 6.73 11.83
N LYS A 163 6.18 7.62 11.15
CA LYS A 163 5.61 8.79 10.51
C LYS A 163 4.60 8.39 9.43
N GLU A 164 4.94 7.42 8.58
CA GLU A 164 4.05 6.93 7.52
C GLU A 164 2.82 6.23 8.09
N PHE A 165 2.99 5.37 9.10
CA PHE A 165 1.86 4.72 9.76
C PHE A 165 0.93 5.71 10.45
N LYS A 166 1.47 6.71 11.18
CA LYS A 166 0.66 7.79 11.78
C LYS A 166 -0.07 8.62 10.72
N SER A 167 0.56 8.86 9.58
CA SER A 167 -0.07 9.55 8.46
C SER A 167 -1.22 8.75 7.85
N LEU A 168 -1.02 7.45 7.63
CA LEU A 168 -2.04 6.53 7.14
C LEU A 168 -3.20 6.41 8.12
N GLU A 169 -2.93 6.28 9.42
CA GLU A 169 -3.96 6.24 10.47
C GLU A 169 -4.82 7.50 10.46
N LYS A 170 -4.22 8.69 10.37
CA LYS A 170 -4.95 9.96 10.26
C LYS A 170 -5.81 10.00 9.00
N LEU A 171 -5.27 9.56 7.87
CA LEU A 171 -6.01 9.47 6.61
C LEU A 171 -7.21 8.53 6.74
N PHE A 172 -7.02 7.31 7.21
CA PHE A 172 -8.10 6.33 7.36
C PHE A 172 -9.18 6.81 8.33
N ASN A 173 -8.79 7.42 9.44
CA ASN A 173 -9.73 7.98 10.42
C ASN A 173 -10.59 9.12 9.86
N LYS A 174 -10.10 9.88 8.86
CA LYS A 174 -10.91 10.89 8.16
C LYS A 174 -12.10 10.23 7.47
N TYR A 175 -11.87 9.16 6.71
CA TYR A 175 -12.92 8.48 5.94
C TYR A 175 -13.84 7.60 6.79
N LYS A 176 -13.30 6.94 7.83
CA LYS A 176 -14.12 6.12 8.74
C LYS A 176 -15.13 6.96 9.53
N LYS A 177 -14.81 8.23 9.83
CA LYS A 177 -15.71 9.15 10.56
C LYS A 177 -16.92 9.57 9.74
N ASP A 178 -16.79 9.67 8.42
CA ASP A 178 -17.87 10.11 7.53
C ASP A 178 -19.02 9.07 7.39
N LYS A 179 -18.93 7.93 8.09
CA LYS A 179 -19.96 6.86 8.11
C LYS A 179 -20.48 6.46 9.49
N ASN A 180 -20.03 7.10 10.57
CA ASN A 180 -20.58 6.89 11.93
C ASN A 180 -21.52 8.02 12.35
#